data_AF-A0A7W0T9S0-F1
#
_entry.id   AF-A0A7W0T9S0-F1
#
_cell.length_a   1.000
_cell.length_b   1.000
_cell.length_c   1.000
_cell.angle_alpha   90.00
_cell.angle_beta   90.00
_cell.angle_gamma   90.00
#
_symmetry.space_group_name_H-M   'P 1'
#
loop_
_entity.id
_entity.type
_entity.pdbx_description
1 polymer ?
#
loop_
_entity_poly.entity_id
_entity_poly.type
_entity_poly.pdbx_seq_one_letter_code
_entity_poly.pdbx_strand_id
1 'polypeptide(L)'
;MSENQQQGFKRINFFKGFLTTEKDWNDAERYHIDKRKLHNRLMHSAGIVYGYASDLRVTARARGDLSVEVQPGYAIDGQGNDLMIFDAAIRNINLEEFRLPQTVYIVLRYYEELTDFIAYKENLE
;
A
#
# COMPACT_ATOMS: atom_id res chain seq x y z
N MET A 1 12.08 22.73 -13.52
CA MET A 1 11.24 21.95 -14.44
C MET A 1 12.09 20.78 -14.92
N SER A 2 12.20 19.71 -14.13
CA SER A 2 12.92 18.52 -14.57
C SER A 2 12.13 17.90 -15.72
N GLU A 3 12.81 17.57 -16.81
CA GLU A 3 12.27 16.78 -17.92
C GLU A 3 11.86 15.41 -17.37
N ASN A 4 10.62 15.30 -16.90
CA ASN A 4 9.96 14.00 -16.85
C ASN A 4 9.72 13.62 -18.31
N GLN A 5 10.71 12.99 -18.94
CA GLN A 5 10.42 12.10 -20.06
C GLN A 5 9.36 11.14 -19.52
N GLN A 6 8.11 11.31 -19.94
CA GLN A 6 7.05 10.35 -19.64
C GLN A 6 7.43 9.07 -20.38
N GLN A 7 8.26 8.25 -19.74
CA GLN A 7 8.53 6.91 -20.17
C GLN A 7 7.21 6.16 -20.01
N GLY A 8 6.57 5.87 -21.15
CA GLY A 8 5.30 5.15 -21.18
C GLY A 8 5.41 3.80 -20.47
N PHE A 9 4.25 3.19 -20.18
CA PHE A 9 4.19 1.88 -19.54
C PHE A 9 4.75 0.78 -20.48
N LYS A 10 5.85 0.12 -20.10
CA LYS A 10 6.46 -0.98 -20.87
C LYS A 10 5.71 -2.29 -20.64
N ARG A 11 4.85 -2.69 -21.58
CA ARG A 11 4.24 -4.03 -21.57
C ARG A 11 5.16 -5.03 -22.25
N ILE A 12 5.38 -6.19 -21.62
CA ILE A 12 6.15 -7.28 -22.22
C ILE A 12 5.45 -7.82 -23.49
N ASN A 13 6.24 -8.12 -24.52
CA ASN A 13 5.76 -8.69 -25.79
C ASN A 13 6.40 -10.06 -25.98
N PHE A 14 5.62 -11.13 -25.83
CA PHE A 14 6.12 -12.50 -25.97
C PHE A 14 6.23 -12.91 -27.44
N PHE A 15 7.35 -13.53 -27.82
CA PHE A 15 7.58 -14.08 -29.15
C PHE A 15 8.48 -15.33 -29.11
N LYS A 16 8.52 -16.09 -30.20
CA LYS A 16 9.30 -17.33 -30.27
C LYS A 16 10.79 -17.04 -30.13
N GLY A 17 11.45 -17.73 -29.18
CA GLY A 17 12.86 -17.52 -28.88
C GLY A 17 13.14 -16.33 -27.95
N PHE A 18 12.10 -15.74 -27.36
CA PHE A 18 12.27 -14.66 -26.38
C PHE A 18 12.86 -15.19 -25.08
N LEU A 19 14.09 -14.75 -24.77
CA LEU A 19 14.78 -15.01 -23.51
C LEU A 19 14.51 -13.85 -22.56
N THR A 20 13.98 -14.15 -21.37
CA THR A 20 13.65 -13.15 -20.34
C THR A 20 14.74 -13.03 -19.29
N THR A 21 15.01 -11.81 -18.85
CA THR A 21 15.84 -11.49 -17.68
C THR A 21 14.98 -11.13 -16.46
N GLU A 22 15.59 -11.05 -15.28
CA GLU A 22 14.97 -10.48 -14.08
C GLU A 22 14.44 -9.07 -14.32
N LYS A 23 15.19 -8.25 -15.09
CA LYS A 23 14.73 -6.92 -15.49
C LYS A 23 13.43 -6.96 -16.29
N ASP A 24 13.30 -7.90 -17.24
CA ASP A 24 12.09 -8.01 -18.05
C ASP A 24 10.87 -8.38 -17.21
N TRP A 25 11.03 -9.25 -16.21
CA TRP A 25 9.97 -9.60 -15.27
C TRP A 25 9.62 -8.45 -14.33
N ASN A 26 10.62 -7.76 -13.78
CA ASN A 26 10.42 -6.59 -12.93
C ASN A 26 9.72 -5.46 -13.69
N ASP A 27 10.11 -5.20 -14.94
CA ASP A 27 9.43 -4.23 -15.81
C ASP A 27 7.97 -4.65 -16.10
N ALA A 28 7.71 -5.95 -16.31
CA ALA A 28 6.38 -6.47 -16.58
C ALA A 28 5.45 -6.34 -15.36
N GLU A 29 5.95 -6.61 -14.14
CA GLU A 29 5.15 -6.42 -12.92
C GLU A 29 4.90 -4.93 -12.64
N ARG A 30 5.94 -4.10 -12.78
CA ARG A 30 5.83 -2.65 -12.65
C ARG A 30 4.81 -2.05 -13.62
N TYR A 31 4.70 -2.57 -14.85
CA TYR A 31 3.66 -2.19 -15.79
C TYR A 31 2.25 -2.34 -15.19
N HIS A 32 1.96 -3.48 -14.55
CA HIS A 32 0.66 -3.74 -13.95
C HIS A 32 0.40 -2.87 -12.73
N ILE A 33 1.40 -2.74 -11.85
CA ILE A 33 1.32 -1.87 -10.66
C ILE A 33 1.06 -0.43 -11.07
N ASP A 34 1.87 0.15 -11.96
CA ASP A 34 1.75 1.55 -12.34
C ASP A 34 0.45 1.84 -13.11
N LYS A 35 -0.03 0.88 -13.93
CA LYS A 35 -1.34 0.99 -14.60
C LYS A 35 -2.50 0.95 -13.62
N ARG A 36 -2.45 0.10 -12.59
CA ARG A 36 -3.46 0.05 -11.51
C ARG A 36 -3.45 1.33 -10.69
N LYS A 37 -2.27 1.82 -10.29
CA LYS A 37 -2.13 3.11 -9.59
C LYS A 37 -2.68 4.26 -10.43
N LEU A 38 -2.44 4.27 -11.74
CA LEU A 38 -3.03 5.25 -12.64
C LEU A 38 -4.57 5.16 -12.66
N HIS A 39 -5.13 3.96 -12.76
CA HIS A 39 -6.58 3.76 -12.70
C HIS A 39 -7.16 4.27 -11.38
N ASN A 40 -6.54 3.90 -10.25
CA ASN A 40 -6.92 4.35 -8.91
C ASN A 40 -6.90 5.88 -8.80
N ARG A 41 -5.84 6.55 -9.28
CA ARG A 41 -5.76 8.02 -9.21
C ARG A 41 -6.75 8.75 -10.12
N LEU A 42 -7.04 8.22 -11.30
CA LEU A 42 -7.82 8.93 -12.31
C LEU A 42 -9.31 8.62 -12.28
N MET A 43 -9.69 7.45 -11.76
CA MET A 43 -11.08 6.99 -11.75
C MET A 43 -11.67 6.88 -10.35
N HIS A 44 -10.82 6.87 -9.31
CA HIS A 44 -11.25 6.74 -7.92
C HIS A 44 -10.71 7.88 -7.06
N SER A 45 -11.37 8.15 -5.95
CA SER A 45 -10.88 9.09 -4.94
C SER A 45 -10.12 8.36 -3.85
N ALA A 46 -9.12 9.01 -3.26
CA ALA A 46 -8.45 8.49 -2.08
C ALA A 46 -9.43 8.37 -0.89
N GLY A 47 -9.29 7.32 -0.09
CA GLY A 47 -10.13 7.07 1.07
C GLY A 47 -10.31 5.58 1.40
N ILE A 48 -11.12 5.33 2.42
CA ILE A 48 -11.53 3.98 2.83
C ILE A 48 -12.51 3.43 1.79
N VAL A 49 -12.27 2.20 1.36
CA VAL A 49 -13.16 1.47 0.46
C VAL A 49 -14.14 0.66 1.30
N TYR A 50 -15.41 1.05 1.24
CA TYR A 50 -16.50 0.33 1.90
C TYR A 50 -16.90 -0.92 1.11
N GLY A 51 -17.38 -1.94 1.81
CA GLY A 51 -17.78 -3.23 1.26
C GLY A 51 -16.63 -4.23 1.12
N TYR A 52 -15.47 -3.98 1.74
CA TYR A 52 -14.33 -4.90 1.74
C TYR A 52 -13.90 -5.25 3.17
N ALA A 53 -13.94 -6.55 3.49
CA ALA A 53 -13.69 -7.09 4.82
C ALA A 53 -14.52 -6.38 5.89
N SER A 54 -13.89 -5.63 6.80
CA SER A 54 -14.54 -4.90 7.89
C SER A 54 -14.41 -3.38 7.73
N ASP A 55 -14.22 -2.90 6.49
CA ASP A 55 -14.21 -1.48 6.11
C ASP A 55 -13.20 -0.61 6.89
N LEU A 56 -12.07 -1.18 7.33
CA LEU A 56 -11.09 -0.49 8.20
C LEU A 56 -11.73 0.13 9.45
N ARG A 57 -12.82 -0.48 9.95
CA ARG A 57 -13.58 0.05 11.07
C ARG A 57 -12.70 0.16 12.31
N VAL A 58 -12.75 1.34 12.94
CA VAL A 58 -12.06 1.59 14.21
C VAL A 58 -13.07 1.45 15.34
N THR A 59 -12.74 0.64 16.35
CA THR A 59 -13.58 0.44 17.54
C THR A 59 -12.79 0.68 18.81
N ALA A 60 -13.45 1.23 19.83
CA ALA A 60 -12.87 1.35 21.16
C ALA A 60 -12.86 -0.02 21.85
N ARG A 61 -11.79 -0.34 22.57
CA ARG A 61 -11.71 -1.59 23.33
C ARG A 61 -12.30 -1.42 24.73
N ALA A 62 -13.02 -2.45 25.19
CA ALA A 62 -13.72 -2.43 26.48
C ALA A 62 -12.81 -2.77 27.70
N ARG A 63 -11.48 -2.67 27.57
CA ARG A 63 -10.52 -3.14 28.59
C ARG A 63 -10.06 -2.09 29.59
N GLY A 64 -10.63 -0.88 29.54
CA GLY A 64 -10.26 0.22 30.45
C GLY A 64 -8.90 0.84 30.13
N ASP A 65 -8.24 0.42 29.06
CA ASP A 65 -7.07 1.08 28.47
C ASP A 65 -7.50 2.03 27.34
N LEU A 66 -6.72 3.08 27.08
CA LEU A 66 -6.98 3.98 25.94
C LEU A 66 -6.42 3.35 24.66
N SER A 67 -7.09 2.30 24.21
CA SER A 67 -6.73 1.55 23.02
C SER A 67 -7.89 1.45 22.03
N VAL A 68 -7.52 1.44 20.76
CA VAL A 68 -8.43 1.29 19.63
C VAL A 68 -8.01 0.09 18.79
N GLU A 69 -9.00 -0.62 18.27
CA GLU A 69 -8.81 -1.73 17.35
C GLU A 69 -9.21 -1.30 15.95
N VAL A 70 -8.26 -1.38 15.02
CA VAL A 70 -8.46 -1.15 13.60
C VAL A 70 -8.71 -2.50 12.94
N GLN A 71 -9.91 -2.69 12.43
CA GLN A 71 -10.32 -3.93 11.78
C GLN A 71 -9.74 -4.06 10.37
N PRO A 72 -9.66 -5.29 9.81
CA PRO A 72 -9.23 -5.51 8.43
C PRO A 72 -10.04 -4.70 7.42
N GLY A 73 -9.41 -4.35 6.31
CA GLY A 73 -10.07 -3.60 5.25
C GLY A 73 -9.12 -3.03 4.22
N TYR A 74 -9.67 -2.17 3.36
CA TYR A 74 -9.00 -1.66 2.18
C TYR A 74 -9.19 -0.15 2.04
N ALA A 75 -8.14 0.55 1.62
CA ALA A 75 -8.16 1.97 1.29
C ALA A 75 -7.29 2.26 0.07
N ILE A 76 -7.51 3.41 -0.56
CA ILE A 76 -6.68 3.94 -1.65
C ILE A 76 -6.08 5.26 -1.16
N ASP A 77 -4.76 5.42 -1.31
CA ASP A 77 -4.11 6.70 -0.99
C ASP A 77 -4.13 7.70 -2.17
N GLY A 78 -3.66 8.93 -1.91
CA GLY A 78 -3.61 9.98 -2.94
C GLY A 78 -2.67 9.68 -4.12
N GLN A 79 -1.80 8.68 -4.00
CA GLN A 79 -0.90 8.22 -5.07
C GLN A 79 -1.49 7.02 -5.82
N GLY A 80 -2.69 6.56 -5.46
CA GLY A 80 -3.36 5.41 -6.05
C GLY A 80 -2.83 4.08 -5.54
N ASN A 81 -2.06 4.07 -4.45
CA ASN A 81 -1.60 2.85 -3.82
C ASN A 81 -2.76 2.17 -3.09
N ASP A 82 -2.81 0.86 -3.22
CA ASP A 82 -3.69 -0.04 -2.49
C ASP A 82 -3.16 -0.22 -1.06
N LEU A 83 -3.95 0.14 -0.05
CA LEU A 83 -3.65 0.01 1.38
C LEU A 83 -4.51 -1.10 1.98
N MET A 84 -3.90 -2.21 2.37
CA MET A 84 -4.63 -3.37 2.92
C MET A 84 -4.17 -3.67 4.34
N ILE A 85 -5.14 -3.88 5.23
CA ILE A 85 -4.93 -4.51 6.53
C ILE A 85 -5.63 -5.86 6.50
N PHE A 86 -4.87 -6.93 6.66
CA PHE A 86 -5.40 -8.31 6.65
C PHE A 86 -5.88 -8.75 8.03
N ASP A 87 -5.18 -8.34 9.09
CA ASP A 87 -5.47 -8.72 10.47
C ASP A 87 -5.80 -7.49 11.33
N ALA A 88 -6.64 -7.68 12.35
CA ALA A 88 -6.98 -6.60 13.27
C ALA A 88 -5.73 -6.06 13.98
N ALA A 89 -5.55 -4.75 13.97
CA ALA A 89 -4.41 -4.07 14.56
C ALA A 89 -4.84 -3.26 15.78
N ILE A 90 -4.24 -3.55 16.93
CA ILE A 90 -4.46 -2.78 18.15
C ILE A 90 -3.47 -1.61 18.18
N ARG A 91 -3.97 -0.42 18.49
CA ARG A 91 -3.18 0.80 18.68
C ARG A 91 -3.50 1.39 20.04
N ASN A 92 -2.46 1.54 20.86
CA ASN A 92 -2.55 2.22 22.15
C ASN A 92 -2.31 3.71 21.94
N ILE A 93 -3.12 4.55 22.58
CA ILE A 93 -2.99 6.00 22.55
C ILE A 93 -2.36 6.42 23.88
N ASN A 94 -1.12 6.90 23.82
CA ASN A 94 -0.43 7.43 24.99
C ASN A 94 -0.82 8.89 25.21
N LEU A 95 -1.54 9.19 26.29
CA LEU A 95 -2.01 10.55 26.59
C LEU A 95 -0.89 11.54 26.88
N GLU A 96 0.26 11.07 27.36
CA GLU A 96 1.41 11.93 27.68
C GLU A 96 2.04 12.57 26.44
N GLU A 97 1.77 12.01 25.25
CA GLU A 97 2.24 12.53 23.96
C GLU A 97 1.36 13.67 23.41
N PHE A 98 0.22 13.97 24.06
CA PHE A 98 -0.78 14.92 23.55
C PHE A 98 -1.10 16.06 24.52
N ARG A 99 -1.49 17.21 23.98
CA ARG A 99 -2.02 18.34 24.76
C ARG A 99 -3.54 18.36 24.65
N LEU A 100 -4.23 18.00 25.72
CA LEU A 100 -5.68 17.82 25.72
C LEU A 100 -6.45 19.14 25.91
N PRO A 101 -7.66 19.31 25.32
CA PRO A 101 -8.33 18.38 24.40
C PRO A 101 -7.80 18.48 22.96
N GLN A 102 -7.59 17.33 22.30
CA GLN A 102 -7.09 17.27 20.93
C GLN A 102 -7.70 16.09 20.16
N THR A 103 -7.92 16.30 18.86
CA THR A 103 -8.27 15.22 17.92
C THR A 103 -7.02 14.45 17.51
N VAL A 104 -7.01 13.14 17.72
CA VAL A 104 -5.93 12.23 17.29
C VAL A 104 -6.38 11.52 16.02
N TYR A 105 -5.50 11.51 15.01
CA TYR A 105 -5.74 10.80 13.75
C TYR A 105 -4.95 9.49 13.72
N ILE A 106 -5.62 8.40 13.34
CA ILE A 106 -4.97 7.14 12.98
C ILE A 106 -4.80 7.14 11.47
N VAL A 107 -3.57 6.95 11.01
CA VAL A 107 -3.23 7.01 9.59
C VAL A 107 -2.75 5.66 9.08
N LEU A 108 -3.12 5.36 7.84
CA LEU A 108 -2.57 4.25 7.07
C LEU A 108 -1.49 4.80 6.14
N ARG A 109 -0.36 4.10 6.05
CA ARG A 109 0.74 4.45 5.17
C ARG A 109 1.08 3.26 4.30
N TYR A 110 1.24 3.50 2.99
CA TYR A 110 1.71 2.48 2.08
C TYR A 110 3.16 2.11 2.41
N TYR A 111 3.41 0.81 2.49
CA TYR A 111 4.74 0.23 2.60
C TYR A 111 4.73 -1.08 1.84
N GLU A 112 5.81 -1.32 1.10
CA GLU A 112 6.01 -2.50 0.29
C GLU A 112 7.42 -3.01 0.53
N GLU A 113 7.53 -4.32 0.70
CA GLU A 113 8.78 -5.02 0.95
C GLU A 113 8.76 -6.32 0.16
N LEU A 114 9.86 -6.63 -0.53
CA LEU A 114 10.03 -7.90 -1.23
C LEU A 114 10.35 -8.97 -0.21
N THR A 115 9.54 -10.03 -0.14
CA THR A 115 9.62 -11.06 0.91
C THR A 115 10.19 -12.39 0.44
N ASP A 116 10.42 -12.55 -0.87
CA ASP A 116 10.97 -13.79 -1.42
C ASP A 116 12.40 -14.05 -0.94
N PHE A 117 12.71 -15.31 -0.70
CA PHE A 117 14.03 -15.73 -0.21
C PHE A 117 15.10 -15.61 -1.31
N ILE A 118 16.17 -14.88 -1.01
CA ILE A 118 17.34 -14.74 -1.88
C ILE A 118 18.52 -15.45 -1.21
N ALA A 119 18.99 -16.53 -1.85
CA ALA A 119 20.07 -17.37 -1.32
C ALA A 119 21.42 -16.66 -1.22
N TYR A 120 21.70 -15.72 -2.13
CA TYR A 120 22.97 -15.00 -2.23
C TYR A 120 22.71 -13.49 -2.28
N LYS A 121 23.23 -12.75 -1.30
CA LYS A 121 23.05 -11.29 -1.21
C LYS A 121 23.67 -10.53 -2.39
N GLU A 122 24.61 -11.14 -3.09
CA GLU A 122 25.24 -10.60 -4.31
C GLU A 122 24.22 -10.45 -5.46
N ASN A 123 23.07 -11.13 -5.39
CA ASN A 123 22.01 -11.03 -6.39
C ASN A 123 20.98 -9.91 -6.10
N LEU A 124 21.24 -9.05 -5.10
CA LEU A 124 20.37 -7.92 -4.74
C LEU A 124 20.76 -6.60 -5.42
N GLU A 125 21.83 -6.59 -6.22
CA GLU A 125 22.34 -5.38 -6.89
C GLU A 125 21.36 -4.77 -7.91
#